data_AF-A0A1V5WI10-F1
#
_entry.id   AF-A0A1V5WI10-F1
#
_cell.length_a   1.000
_cell.length_b   1.000
_cell.length_c   1.000
_cell.angle_alpha   90.00
_cell.angle_beta   90.00
_cell.angle_gamma   90.00
#
_symmetry.space_group_name_H-M   'P 1'
#
loop_
_entity.id
_entity.type
_entity.pdbx_description
1 polymer ?
#
loop_
_entity_poly.entity_id
_entity_poly.type
_entity_poly.pdbx_seq_one_letter_code
_entity_poly.pdbx_strand_id
1 'polypeptide(L)'
;MKKSKTFIVFLVVLLSIVSCAGDNSTTYYKVTYDGNGNTGGSVPVDENEYPEGGSISFMDNTGHMVKTGFCFNGWNTAADGHGTHWDPNDGIAPLESDILLYAEWVTYETVIDFDTDSNTITNYTGISKIVDVPSTLHGKSVLYIGIHAFTNKSLTEVTLPEGLLGIEAWTFDYNYFTEISIPSGVTEIGSYSFCHNRLTSVVIPSSTRWIGEWAFATNDLTKITLEGVSFLHSGAFDGNEITEITICADADIAGLYTYEDGSLHHTMGTYGDSFKEAYDSGGKSAGTYVYAGGAWTKL
;
A
#
# COMPACT_ATOMS: atom_id res chain seq x y z
N MET A 1 21.88 -101.59 39.47
CA MET A 1 20.67 -101.45 38.62
C MET A 1 19.72 -100.45 39.25
N LYS A 2 19.37 -99.39 38.50
CA LYS A 2 18.44 -98.26 38.79
C LYS A 2 18.82 -97.35 39.98
N LYS A 3 18.77 -96.01 39.91
CA LYS A 3 18.75 -94.97 38.85
C LYS A 3 19.04 -93.65 39.63
N SER A 4 20.14 -92.94 39.37
CA SER A 4 20.41 -91.62 39.96
C SER A 4 19.89 -90.53 39.01
N LYS A 5 19.10 -89.59 39.52
CA LYS A 5 18.50 -88.48 38.78
C LYS A 5 19.51 -87.32 38.73
N THR A 6 19.99 -86.96 37.54
CA THR A 6 20.81 -85.76 37.32
C THR A 6 19.90 -84.59 36.92
N PHE A 7 20.04 -83.50 37.66
CA PHE A 7 19.44 -82.19 37.41
C PHE A 7 19.95 -81.58 36.10
N ILE A 8 19.05 -81.11 35.24
CA ILE A 8 19.37 -80.20 34.14
C ILE A 8 18.72 -78.85 34.47
N VAL A 9 19.56 -77.85 34.66
CA VAL A 9 19.18 -76.45 34.83
C VAL A 9 18.79 -75.89 33.46
N PHE A 10 17.55 -75.44 33.31
CA PHE A 10 17.09 -74.71 32.12
C PHE A 10 17.63 -73.28 32.14
N LEU A 11 18.46 -72.95 31.16
CA LEU A 11 18.88 -71.59 30.83
C LEU A 11 17.69 -70.86 30.19
N VAL A 12 17.08 -69.92 30.92
CA VAL A 12 16.09 -69.00 30.35
C VAL A 12 16.84 -67.91 29.61
N VAL A 13 16.76 -67.92 28.27
CA VAL A 13 17.21 -66.82 27.43
C VAL A 13 16.21 -65.67 27.60
N LEU A 14 16.60 -64.60 28.30
CA LEU A 14 15.89 -63.33 28.26
C LEU A 14 16.06 -62.75 26.86
N LEU A 15 15.01 -62.80 26.04
CA LEU A 15 14.94 -62.06 24.79
C LEU A 15 14.67 -60.59 25.15
N SER A 16 15.72 -59.78 25.15
CA SER A 16 15.59 -58.33 25.27
C SER A 16 14.83 -57.81 24.06
N ILE A 17 13.57 -57.38 24.26
CA ILE A 17 12.84 -56.62 23.26
C ILE A 17 13.55 -55.27 23.16
N VAL A 18 14.39 -55.11 22.15
CA VAL A 18 14.83 -53.78 21.72
C VAL A 18 13.60 -53.14 21.07
N SER A 19 12.87 -52.31 21.82
CA SER A 19 11.95 -51.37 21.18
C SER A 19 12.82 -50.40 20.38
N CYS A 20 12.69 -50.39 19.06
CA CYS A 20 13.20 -49.29 18.27
C CYS A 20 12.51 -48.02 18.79
N ALA A 21 13.26 -47.15 19.47
CA ALA A 21 12.87 -45.75 19.53
C ALA A 21 12.92 -45.29 18.07
N GLY A 22 11.75 -45.09 17.45
CA GLY A 22 11.68 -44.37 16.19
C GLY A 22 12.39 -43.04 16.40
N ASP A 23 13.29 -42.70 15.50
CA ASP A 23 13.90 -41.38 15.49
C ASP A 23 12.75 -40.37 15.37
N ASN A 24 12.46 -39.67 16.47
CA ASN A 24 11.37 -38.70 16.54
C ASN A 24 11.88 -37.34 16.02
N SER A 25 12.67 -37.37 14.94
CA SER A 25 13.21 -36.18 14.31
C SER A 25 12.10 -35.55 13.48
N THR A 26 11.61 -34.40 13.93
CA THR A 26 10.71 -33.57 13.14
C THR A 26 11.49 -33.06 11.93
N THR A 27 11.04 -33.39 10.72
CA THR A 27 11.56 -32.81 9.48
C THR A 27 11.12 -31.35 9.39
N TYR A 28 12.03 -30.48 8.95
CA TYR A 28 11.73 -29.08 8.68
C TYR A 28 12.03 -28.77 7.21
N TYR A 29 11.28 -27.81 6.68
CA TYR A 29 11.34 -27.38 5.29
C TYR A 29 11.37 -25.86 5.18
N LYS A 30 11.86 -25.37 4.05
CA LYS A 30 12.00 -23.94 3.74
C LYS A 30 11.09 -23.51 2.60
N VAL A 31 10.65 -22.27 2.68
CA VAL A 31 10.01 -21.55 1.59
C VAL A 31 11.03 -20.57 1.04
N THR A 32 11.24 -20.62 -0.27
CA THR A 32 12.10 -19.69 -1.00
C THR A 32 11.32 -19.01 -2.10
N TYR A 33 11.67 -17.77 -2.40
CA TYR A 33 10.97 -16.94 -3.37
C TYR A 33 11.94 -16.51 -4.48
N ASP A 34 11.41 -16.42 -5.70
CA ASP A 34 12.08 -15.89 -6.89
C ASP A 34 11.19 -14.77 -7.48
N GLY A 35 11.78 -13.60 -7.75
CA GLY A 35 11.05 -12.45 -8.29
C GLY A 35 10.55 -12.63 -9.73
N ASN A 36 10.93 -13.73 -10.38
CA ASN A 36 10.48 -14.18 -11.68
C ASN A 36 10.53 -13.08 -12.77
N GLY A 37 11.72 -12.49 -12.88
CA GLY A 37 12.00 -11.41 -13.82
C GLY A 37 11.47 -10.05 -13.37
N ASN A 38 11.40 -9.78 -12.06
CA ASN A 38 11.16 -8.44 -11.54
C ASN A 38 12.23 -7.46 -12.07
N THR A 39 11.83 -6.22 -12.31
CA THR A 39 12.69 -5.15 -12.84
C THR A 39 13.15 -4.17 -11.77
N GLY A 40 12.63 -4.28 -10.55
CA GLY A 40 13.00 -3.46 -9.40
C GLY A 40 12.52 -4.09 -8.09
N GLY A 41 12.87 -3.43 -6.97
CA GLY A 41 12.65 -3.97 -5.63
C GLY A 41 13.57 -5.16 -5.31
N SER A 42 13.30 -5.80 -4.18
CA SER A 42 13.98 -7.02 -3.74
C SER A 42 12.99 -8.16 -3.54
N VAL A 43 13.43 -9.39 -3.78
CA VAL A 43 12.60 -10.57 -3.50
C VAL A 43 12.48 -10.75 -1.99
N PRO A 44 11.26 -11.01 -1.45
CA PRO A 44 11.07 -11.32 -0.03
C PRO A 44 11.94 -12.50 0.43
N VAL A 45 12.43 -12.42 1.67
CA VAL A 45 13.24 -13.47 2.30
C VAL A 45 12.51 -13.97 3.53
N ASP A 46 12.22 -15.27 3.54
CA ASP A 46 11.68 -15.98 4.69
C ASP A 46 12.81 -16.70 5.43
N GLU A 47 13.08 -16.25 6.65
CA GLU A 47 14.14 -16.81 7.50
C GLU A 47 13.66 -18.00 8.34
N ASN A 48 12.36 -18.33 8.28
CA ASN A 48 11.77 -19.38 9.09
C ASN A 48 11.99 -20.79 8.49
N GLU A 49 11.91 -21.79 9.37
CA GLU A 49 11.83 -23.20 9.02
C GLU A 49 10.50 -23.77 9.53
N TYR A 50 9.84 -24.56 8.69
CA TYR A 50 8.49 -25.05 8.94
C TYR A 50 8.51 -26.56 9.17
N PRO A 51 7.91 -27.07 10.25
CA PRO A 51 7.81 -28.51 10.46
C PRO A 51 6.92 -29.16 9.38
N GLU A 52 7.19 -30.42 9.06
CA GLU A 52 6.36 -31.23 8.15
C GLU A 52 4.87 -31.15 8.52
N GLY A 53 4.03 -30.84 7.53
CA GLY A 53 2.59 -30.65 7.73
C GLY A 53 2.18 -29.40 8.52
N GLY A 54 3.12 -28.49 8.80
CA GLY A 54 2.88 -27.22 9.47
C GLY A 54 2.02 -26.24 8.65
N SER A 55 1.45 -25.25 9.33
CA SER A 55 0.73 -24.15 8.69
C SER A 55 1.70 -23.06 8.23
N ILE A 56 1.54 -22.58 6.99
CA ILE A 56 2.36 -21.55 6.37
C ILE A 56 1.47 -20.39 5.93
N SER A 57 2.02 -19.18 6.01
CA SER A 57 1.47 -17.98 5.41
C SER A 57 2.52 -17.46 4.43
N PHE A 58 2.26 -17.53 3.13
CA PHE A 58 3.23 -17.05 2.15
C PHE A 58 3.41 -15.54 2.26
N MET A 59 4.64 -15.08 2.07
CA MET A 59 4.98 -13.67 2.23
C MET A 59 4.28 -12.81 1.19
N ASP A 60 3.83 -11.64 1.60
CA ASP A 60 3.43 -10.57 0.69
C ASP A 60 4.66 -10.00 -0.05
N ASN A 61 4.41 -9.09 -0.99
CA ASN A 61 5.46 -8.37 -1.73
C ASN A 61 6.18 -7.33 -0.83
N THR A 62 6.76 -7.79 0.27
CA THR A 62 7.40 -6.96 1.31
C THR A 62 8.70 -6.32 0.86
N GLY A 63 9.31 -6.82 -0.22
CA GLY A 63 10.49 -6.21 -0.83
C GLY A 63 10.16 -5.21 -1.95
N HIS A 64 8.89 -4.82 -2.10
CA HIS A 64 8.43 -3.83 -3.07
C HIS A 64 8.86 -4.19 -4.51
N MET A 65 8.74 -5.46 -4.88
CA MET A 65 9.05 -5.91 -6.23
C MET A 65 8.12 -5.23 -7.23
N VAL A 66 8.73 -4.77 -8.33
CA VAL A 66 8.01 -4.21 -9.48
C VAL A 66 8.47 -4.92 -10.75
N LYS A 67 7.56 -5.06 -11.72
CA LYS A 67 7.86 -5.57 -13.05
C LYS A 67 7.20 -4.67 -14.08
N THR A 68 8.00 -3.94 -14.85
CA THR A 68 7.50 -2.95 -15.82
C THR A 68 6.44 -3.56 -16.73
N GLY A 69 5.23 -3.01 -16.73
CA GLY A 69 4.12 -3.50 -17.55
C GLY A 69 3.22 -4.55 -16.88
N PHE A 70 3.48 -4.91 -15.63
CA PHE A 70 2.76 -5.98 -14.92
C PHE A 70 2.45 -5.62 -13.47
N CYS A 71 1.36 -6.19 -12.96
CA CYS A 71 1.01 -6.22 -11.54
C CYS A 71 1.41 -7.56 -10.92
N PHE A 72 1.94 -7.50 -9.70
CA PHE A 72 2.12 -8.69 -8.88
C PHE A 72 0.76 -9.31 -8.57
N ASN A 73 0.65 -10.61 -8.82
CA ASN A 73 -0.58 -11.39 -8.66
C ASN A 73 -0.31 -12.66 -7.85
N GLY A 74 0.54 -12.57 -6.83
CA GLY A 74 0.83 -13.68 -5.92
C GLY A 74 2.00 -14.55 -6.37
N TRP A 75 1.97 -15.81 -5.96
CA TRP A 75 3.06 -16.75 -6.11
C TRP A 75 2.64 -18.00 -6.88
N ASN A 76 3.56 -18.58 -7.63
CA ASN A 76 3.30 -19.80 -8.39
C ASN A 76 4.41 -20.84 -8.14
N THR A 77 4.06 -22.13 -8.09
CA THR A 77 5.07 -23.20 -7.94
C THR A 77 5.89 -23.46 -9.20
N ALA A 78 5.55 -22.82 -10.34
CA ALA A 78 6.31 -22.89 -11.58
C ALA A 78 6.54 -21.48 -12.15
N ALA A 79 7.76 -21.23 -12.64
CA ALA A 79 8.16 -19.93 -13.20
C ALA A 79 7.32 -19.49 -14.42
N ASP A 80 6.76 -20.45 -15.15
CA ASP A 80 5.95 -20.21 -16.35
C ASP A 80 4.44 -20.03 -16.05
N GLY A 81 4.05 -20.04 -14.76
CA GLY A 81 2.67 -19.85 -14.32
C GLY A 81 1.77 -21.09 -14.41
N HIS A 82 2.25 -22.24 -14.91
CA HIS A 82 1.44 -23.45 -15.05
C HIS A 82 1.37 -24.30 -13.76
N GLY A 83 2.00 -23.85 -12.68
CA GLY A 83 1.97 -24.48 -11.37
C GLY A 83 0.73 -24.10 -10.56
N THR A 84 0.80 -24.32 -9.25
CA THR A 84 -0.24 -23.91 -8.32
C THR A 84 -0.04 -22.46 -7.92
N HIS A 85 -1.08 -21.66 -8.10
CA HIS A 85 -1.16 -20.27 -7.66
C HIS A 85 -1.43 -20.19 -6.14
N TRP A 86 -0.83 -19.20 -5.49
CA TRP A 86 -0.96 -18.91 -4.07
C TRP A 86 -1.03 -17.40 -3.84
N ASP A 87 -2.09 -16.96 -3.18
CA ASP A 87 -2.20 -15.59 -2.71
C ASP A 87 -1.30 -15.37 -1.48
N PRO A 88 -0.69 -14.19 -1.32
CA PRO A 88 0.00 -13.87 -0.10
C PRO A 88 -0.92 -13.86 1.11
N ASN A 89 -0.40 -14.30 2.25
CA ASN A 89 -1.14 -14.44 3.51
C ASN A 89 -2.32 -15.44 3.47
N ASP A 90 -2.50 -16.17 2.37
CA ASP A 90 -3.39 -17.33 2.32
C ASP A 90 -2.60 -18.58 2.76
N GLY A 91 -3.00 -19.19 3.87
CA GLY A 91 -2.49 -20.49 4.33
C GLY A 91 -3.53 -21.58 4.05
N ILE A 92 -3.25 -22.87 3.87
CA ILE A 92 -2.20 -23.74 4.41
C ILE A 92 -1.95 -24.85 3.36
N ALA A 93 -0.77 -24.89 2.74
CA ALA A 93 -0.29 -26.12 2.11
C ALA A 93 0.48 -26.93 3.16
N PRO A 94 0.18 -28.22 3.41
CA PRO A 94 1.07 -29.05 4.21
C PRO A 94 2.40 -29.17 3.46
N LEU A 95 3.45 -28.60 4.04
CA LEU A 95 4.77 -28.63 3.43
C LEU A 95 5.37 -30.03 3.64
N GLU A 96 5.58 -30.74 2.53
CA GLU A 96 6.17 -32.08 2.49
C GLU A 96 7.62 -32.06 1.92
N SER A 97 8.07 -30.90 1.45
CA SER A 97 9.43 -30.64 0.95
C SER A 97 9.73 -29.14 0.96
N ASP A 98 11.01 -28.76 0.83
CA ASP A 98 11.36 -27.39 0.48
C ASP A 98 10.59 -26.95 -0.78
N ILE A 99 10.14 -25.70 -0.81
CA ILE A 99 9.41 -25.12 -1.94
C ILE A 99 10.10 -23.86 -2.44
N LEU A 100 10.15 -23.74 -3.76
CA LEU A 100 10.51 -22.51 -4.46
C LEU A 100 9.27 -21.96 -5.15
N LEU A 101 8.92 -20.74 -4.79
CA LEU A 101 7.81 -20.00 -5.36
C LEU A 101 8.32 -18.88 -6.27
N TYR A 102 7.67 -18.71 -7.42
CA TYR A 102 7.98 -17.71 -8.41
C TYR A 102 6.90 -16.64 -8.38
N ALA A 103 7.27 -15.37 -8.40
CA ALA A 103 6.31 -14.28 -8.49
C ALA A 103 5.44 -14.46 -9.74
N GLU A 104 4.13 -14.40 -9.56
CA GLU A 104 3.15 -14.43 -10.64
C GLU A 104 2.82 -13.00 -11.04
N TRP A 105 2.86 -12.73 -12.34
CA TRP A 105 2.73 -11.39 -12.90
C TRP A 105 1.61 -11.39 -13.93
N VAL A 106 0.68 -10.45 -13.80
CA VAL A 106 -0.42 -10.24 -14.74
C VAL A 106 -0.31 -8.86 -15.37
N THR A 107 -0.87 -8.67 -16.56
CA THR A 107 -0.85 -7.36 -17.24
C THR A 107 -1.71 -6.33 -16.51
N TYR A 108 -1.52 -5.04 -16.76
CA TYR A 108 -2.44 -4.04 -16.21
C TYR A 108 -3.87 -4.21 -16.73
N GLU A 109 -4.05 -4.58 -18.00
CA GLU A 109 -5.38 -4.78 -18.60
C GLU A 109 -6.20 -5.90 -17.96
N THR A 110 -5.58 -6.78 -17.16
CA THR A 110 -6.31 -7.84 -16.45
C THR A 110 -6.85 -7.39 -15.09
N VAL A 111 -6.28 -6.34 -14.51
CA VAL A 111 -6.58 -5.91 -13.13
C VAL A 111 -7.01 -4.45 -13.02
N ILE A 112 -6.98 -3.70 -14.11
CA ILE A 112 -7.43 -2.31 -14.20
C ILE A 112 -8.54 -2.24 -15.25
N ASP A 113 -9.74 -1.89 -14.81
CA ASP A 113 -10.84 -1.56 -15.70
C ASP A 113 -10.65 -0.13 -16.23
N PHE A 114 -10.78 0.04 -17.55
CA PHE A 114 -10.52 1.31 -18.24
C PHE A 114 -11.63 1.67 -19.23
N ASP A 115 -12.16 2.88 -19.11
CA ASP A 115 -13.08 3.46 -20.07
C ASP A 115 -12.30 4.21 -21.16
N THR A 116 -12.31 3.66 -22.38
CA THR A 116 -11.61 4.21 -23.53
C THR A 116 -12.25 5.47 -24.12
N ASP A 117 -13.52 5.76 -23.80
CA ASP A 117 -14.20 6.95 -24.32
C ASP A 117 -13.81 8.19 -23.52
N SER A 118 -13.67 8.04 -22.20
CA SER A 118 -13.25 9.12 -21.29
C SER A 118 -11.74 9.12 -20.98
N ASN A 119 -11.02 8.05 -21.34
CA ASN A 119 -9.62 7.81 -20.97
C ASN A 119 -9.41 7.71 -19.44
N THR A 120 -10.33 7.00 -18.78
CA THR A 120 -10.45 6.97 -17.32
C THR A 120 -10.26 5.56 -16.78
N ILE A 121 -9.40 5.40 -15.77
CA ILE A 121 -9.37 4.15 -14.98
C ILE A 121 -10.61 4.13 -14.08
N THR A 122 -11.43 3.09 -14.17
CA THR A 122 -12.70 3.04 -13.42
C THR A 122 -12.64 2.14 -12.19
N ASN A 123 -11.72 1.17 -12.14
CA ASN A 123 -11.61 0.23 -11.03
C ASN A 123 -10.28 -0.53 -11.06
N TYR A 124 -9.77 -0.88 -9.89
CA TYR A 124 -8.63 -1.77 -9.70
C TYR A 124 -9.07 -3.03 -8.94
N THR A 125 -8.85 -4.20 -9.55
CA THR A 125 -9.22 -5.52 -9.01
C THR A 125 -8.02 -6.36 -8.60
N GLY A 126 -6.80 -5.85 -8.82
CA GLY A 126 -5.57 -6.56 -8.47
C GLY A 126 -5.36 -6.68 -6.97
N ILE A 127 -4.55 -7.67 -6.58
CA ILE A 127 -4.22 -7.94 -5.17
C ILE A 127 -3.00 -7.17 -4.67
N SER A 128 -2.18 -6.64 -5.58
CA SER A 128 -0.96 -5.92 -5.21
C SER A 128 -1.29 -4.65 -4.43
N LYS A 129 -0.56 -4.43 -3.33
CA LYS A 129 -0.64 -3.20 -2.52
C LYS A 129 0.24 -2.06 -3.07
N ILE A 130 1.04 -2.38 -4.07
CA ILE A 130 1.93 -1.45 -4.78
C ILE A 130 1.47 -1.42 -6.23
N VAL A 131 1.09 -0.25 -6.72
CA VAL A 131 0.57 -0.09 -8.08
C VAL A 131 1.36 0.98 -8.82
N ASP A 132 1.99 0.60 -9.92
CA ASP A 132 2.51 1.54 -10.92
C ASP A 132 1.43 1.73 -11.98
N VAL A 133 0.71 2.86 -11.94
CA VAL A 133 -0.41 3.12 -12.85
C VAL A 133 0.14 3.42 -14.25
N PRO A 134 -0.20 2.62 -15.28
CA PRO A 134 0.38 2.80 -16.60
C PRO A 134 -0.07 4.12 -17.24
N SER A 135 0.84 4.76 -17.98
CA SER A 135 0.50 5.97 -18.75
C SER A 135 -0.37 5.70 -19.97
N THR A 136 -0.49 4.43 -20.39
CA THR A 136 -1.39 4.01 -21.46
C THR A 136 -2.08 2.68 -21.15
N LEU A 137 -3.37 2.56 -21.47
CA LEU A 137 -4.15 1.33 -21.46
C LEU A 137 -4.89 1.20 -22.78
N HIS A 138 -4.89 0.00 -23.37
CA HIS A 138 -5.53 -0.27 -24.68
C HIS A 138 -5.09 0.70 -25.80
N GLY A 139 -3.83 1.16 -25.76
CA GLY A 139 -3.28 2.12 -26.72
C GLY A 139 -3.80 3.56 -26.58
N LYS A 140 -4.50 3.87 -25.47
CA LYS A 140 -4.96 5.21 -25.11
C LYS A 140 -4.17 5.73 -23.92
N SER A 141 -3.89 7.03 -23.89
CA SER A 141 -3.32 7.68 -22.71
C SER A 141 -4.28 7.58 -21.53
N VAL A 142 -3.77 7.31 -20.34
CA VAL A 142 -4.55 7.44 -19.09
C VAL A 142 -4.56 8.90 -18.69
N LEU A 143 -5.74 9.54 -18.74
CA LEU A 143 -5.89 10.97 -18.42
C LEU A 143 -6.58 11.20 -17.08
N TYR A 144 -7.43 10.27 -16.64
CA TYR A 144 -8.18 10.40 -15.40
C TYR A 144 -8.15 9.09 -14.61
N ILE A 145 -8.24 9.23 -13.29
CA ILE A 145 -8.55 8.11 -12.41
C ILE A 145 -9.90 8.38 -11.77
N GLY A 146 -10.84 7.49 -12.04
CA GLY A 146 -12.25 7.70 -11.81
C GLY A 146 -12.68 7.52 -10.36
N ILE A 147 -13.94 7.88 -10.12
CA ILE A 147 -14.60 7.72 -8.82
C ILE A 147 -14.45 6.28 -8.32
N HIS A 148 -14.00 6.15 -7.08
CA HIS A 148 -13.80 4.88 -6.37
C HIS A 148 -12.79 3.89 -6.96
N ALA A 149 -12.03 4.26 -7.99
CA ALA A 149 -11.23 3.29 -8.74
C ALA A 149 -10.24 2.49 -7.85
N PHE A 150 -9.68 3.14 -6.83
CA PHE A 150 -8.73 2.55 -5.89
C PHE A 150 -9.17 2.70 -4.41
N THR A 151 -10.46 2.90 -4.12
CA THR A 151 -10.95 3.02 -2.74
C THR A 151 -10.80 1.71 -1.98
N ASN A 152 -10.32 1.78 -0.73
CA ASN A 152 -10.25 0.65 0.20
C ASN A 152 -9.57 -0.59 -0.38
N LYS A 153 -8.39 -0.39 -0.99
CA LYS A 153 -7.60 -1.44 -1.63
C LYS A 153 -6.39 -1.86 -0.79
N SER A 154 -6.25 -1.32 0.42
CA SER A 154 -5.09 -1.54 1.30
C SER A 154 -3.76 -1.19 0.64
N LEU A 155 -3.76 -0.24 -0.30
CA LEU A 155 -2.56 0.17 -1.01
C LEU A 155 -1.62 0.91 -0.08
N THR A 156 -0.34 0.64 -0.22
CA THR A 156 0.74 1.31 0.52
C THR A 156 1.54 2.25 -0.37
N GLU A 157 1.55 2.00 -1.68
CA GLU A 157 2.31 2.78 -2.66
C GLU A 157 1.57 2.84 -3.99
N VAL A 158 1.55 4.03 -4.59
CA VAL A 158 1.04 4.23 -5.94
C VAL A 158 1.96 5.19 -6.70
N THR A 159 2.37 4.79 -7.90
CA THR A 159 3.02 5.68 -8.86
C THR A 159 1.97 6.13 -9.88
N LEU A 160 1.79 7.44 -9.98
CA LEU A 160 0.85 8.05 -10.93
C LEU A 160 1.59 8.46 -12.21
N PRO A 161 1.01 8.24 -13.41
CA PRO A 161 1.69 8.54 -14.66
C PRO A 161 1.71 10.03 -14.95
N GLU A 162 2.79 10.50 -15.59
CA GLU A 162 2.82 11.83 -16.20
C GLU A 162 1.77 11.93 -17.32
N GLY A 163 1.19 13.13 -17.46
CA GLY A 163 0.07 13.38 -18.37
C GLY A 163 -1.31 13.17 -17.77
N LEU A 164 -1.41 12.68 -16.53
CA LEU A 164 -2.65 12.64 -15.77
C LEU A 164 -3.20 14.06 -15.57
N LEU A 165 -4.50 14.24 -15.83
CA LEU A 165 -5.20 15.53 -15.78
C LEU A 165 -6.10 15.68 -14.56
N GLY A 166 -6.65 14.59 -14.05
CA GLY A 166 -7.57 14.63 -12.91
C GLY A 166 -7.62 13.34 -12.10
N ILE A 167 -7.86 13.51 -10.81
CA ILE A 167 -8.11 12.44 -9.84
C ILE A 167 -9.51 12.70 -9.29
N GLU A 168 -10.46 11.82 -9.58
CA GLU A 168 -11.85 12.05 -9.21
C GLU A 168 -12.13 11.79 -7.72
N ALA A 169 -13.39 11.95 -7.33
CA ALA A 169 -13.80 11.87 -5.94
C ALA A 169 -13.65 10.43 -5.38
N TRP A 170 -13.23 10.32 -4.12
CA TRP A 170 -12.98 9.08 -3.39
C TRP A 170 -11.92 8.13 -4.00
N THR A 171 -11.23 8.51 -5.09
CA THR A 171 -10.39 7.59 -5.87
C THR A 171 -9.43 6.75 -5.02
N PHE A 172 -8.73 7.35 -4.05
CA PHE A 172 -7.74 6.72 -3.18
C PHE A 172 -8.14 6.72 -1.69
N ASP A 173 -9.42 6.93 -1.38
CA ASP A 173 -9.95 6.94 -0.01
C ASP A 173 -9.73 5.58 0.69
N TYR A 174 -9.50 5.60 2.01
CA TYR A 174 -9.25 4.42 2.85
C TYR A 174 -8.09 3.52 2.37
N ASN A 175 -6.91 4.10 2.16
CA ASN A 175 -5.69 3.33 1.89
C ASN A 175 -4.63 3.61 2.99
N TYR A 176 -3.39 3.16 2.76
CA TYR A 176 -2.29 3.27 3.72
C TYR A 176 -1.10 4.06 3.15
N PHE A 177 -1.35 4.97 2.20
CA PHE A 177 -0.28 5.78 1.61
C PHE A 177 0.39 6.66 2.66
N THR A 178 1.72 6.58 2.77
CA THR A 178 2.53 7.47 3.62
C THR A 178 3.09 8.67 2.86
N GLU A 179 3.16 8.55 1.54
CA GLU A 179 3.57 9.57 0.61
C GLU A 179 2.75 9.49 -0.67
N ILE A 180 2.68 10.61 -1.39
CA ILE A 180 2.09 10.67 -2.72
C ILE A 180 2.85 11.71 -3.55
N SER A 181 3.19 11.35 -4.78
CA SER A 181 3.66 12.29 -5.79
C SER A 181 2.53 12.56 -6.76
N ILE A 182 2.04 13.80 -6.77
CA ILE A 182 0.95 14.22 -7.67
C ILE A 182 1.59 14.79 -8.95
N PRO A 183 1.31 14.22 -10.14
CA PRO A 183 1.93 14.66 -11.38
C PRO A 183 1.63 16.13 -11.72
N SER A 184 2.59 16.78 -12.37
CA SER A 184 2.51 18.21 -12.71
C SER A 184 1.39 18.58 -13.69
N GLY A 185 0.75 17.60 -14.33
CA GLY A 185 -0.40 17.81 -15.22
C GLY A 185 -1.76 17.86 -14.50
N VAL A 186 -1.83 17.46 -13.23
CA VAL A 186 -3.10 17.31 -12.51
C VAL A 186 -3.73 18.67 -12.23
N THR A 187 -4.93 18.89 -12.77
CA THR A 187 -5.69 20.13 -12.62
C THR A 187 -6.81 20.05 -11.59
N GLU A 188 -7.27 18.83 -11.28
CA GLU A 188 -8.39 18.57 -10.38
C GLU A 188 -8.10 17.38 -9.46
N ILE A 189 -8.36 17.60 -8.17
CA ILE A 189 -8.30 16.60 -7.11
C ILE A 189 -9.69 16.58 -6.46
N GLY A 190 -10.43 15.50 -6.66
CA GLY A 190 -11.83 15.39 -6.25
C GLY A 190 -12.04 15.30 -4.75
N SER A 191 -13.28 15.47 -4.31
CA SER A 191 -13.64 15.36 -2.89
C SER A 191 -13.26 13.99 -2.33
N TYR A 192 -12.74 13.96 -1.11
CA TYR A 192 -12.26 12.75 -0.42
C TYR A 192 -11.20 11.92 -1.16
N SER A 193 -10.60 12.41 -2.25
CA SER A 193 -9.79 11.56 -3.14
C SER A 193 -8.62 10.87 -2.43
N PHE A 194 -8.01 11.50 -1.43
CA PHE A 194 -6.93 10.98 -0.59
C PHE A 194 -7.31 10.96 0.90
N CYS A 195 -8.60 10.95 1.22
CA CYS A 195 -9.07 10.89 2.61
C CYS A 195 -8.70 9.54 3.25
N HIS A 196 -8.60 9.50 4.59
CA HIS A 196 -8.28 8.28 5.36
C HIS A 196 -7.04 7.54 4.85
N ASN A 197 -5.92 8.25 4.80
CA ASN A 197 -4.60 7.70 4.50
C ASN A 197 -3.62 8.01 5.65
N ARG A 198 -2.31 7.84 5.42
CA ARG A 198 -1.23 8.10 6.40
C ARG A 198 -0.22 9.11 5.87
N LEU A 199 -0.64 9.99 4.96
CA LEU A 199 0.25 10.93 4.28
C LEU A 199 0.86 11.87 5.31
N THR A 200 2.19 11.99 5.30
CA THR A 200 2.92 12.85 6.26
C THR A 200 3.22 14.23 5.70
N SER A 201 3.32 14.33 4.38
CA SER A 201 3.40 15.58 3.64
C SER A 201 2.79 15.45 2.24
N VAL A 202 2.44 16.58 1.64
CA VAL A 202 1.97 16.62 0.25
C VAL A 202 2.43 17.89 -0.46
N VAL A 203 2.80 17.74 -1.73
CA VAL A 203 3.04 18.85 -2.66
C VAL A 203 1.88 18.89 -3.64
N ILE A 204 1.17 20.01 -3.64
CA ILE A 204 0.13 20.29 -4.62
C ILE A 204 0.77 21.02 -5.81
N PRO A 205 0.75 20.44 -7.02
CA PRO A 205 1.45 21.00 -8.17
C PRO A 205 0.78 22.29 -8.68
N SER A 206 1.58 23.16 -9.30
CA SER A 206 1.17 24.50 -9.77
C SER A 206 0.00 24.54 -10.78
N SER A 207 -0.24 23.42 -11.45
CA SER A 207 -1.36 23.22 -12.37
C SER A 207 -2.70 22.97 -11.67
N THR A 208 -2.70 22.59 -10.39
CA THR A 208 -3.91 22.26 -9.65
C THR A 208 -4.79 23.50 -9.51
N ARG A 209 -6.03 23.39 -9.97
CA ARG A 209 -7.04 24.45 -9.89
C ARG A 209 -8.08 24.16 -8.81
N TRP A 210 -8.48 22.90 -8.68
CA TRP A 210 -9.50 22.47 -7.72
C TRP A 210 -8.99 21.38 -6.80
N ILE A 211 -9.17 21.59 -5.49
CA ILE A 211 -9.08 20.55 -4.46
C ILE A 211 -10.43 20.46 -3.78
N GLY A 212 -11.09 19.32 -3.94
CA GLY A 212 -12.43 19.04 -3.43
C GLY A 212 -12.53 18.95 -1.91
N GLU A 213 -13.76 18.90 -1.42
CA GLU A 213 -14.06 18.84 0.00
C GLU A 213 -13.40 17.60 0.62
N TRP A 214 -12.73 17.78 1.75
CA TRP A 214 -12.04 16.70 2.47
C TRP A 214 -11.03 15.87 1.65
N ALA A 215 -10.54 16.37 0.52
CA ALA A 215 -9.67 15.62 -0.39
C ALA A 215 -8.47 14.97 0.31
N PHE A 216 -7.86 15.62 1.30
CA PHE A 216 -6.73 15.13 2.09
C PHE A 216 -7.06 15.04 3.59
N ALA A 217 -8.34 14.99 3.95
CA ALA A 217 -8.74 14.94 5.36
C ALA A 217 -8.35 13.61 6.03
N THR A 218 -8.17 13.63 7.35
CA THR A 218 -7.86 12.45 8.17
C THR A 218 -6.62 11.70 7.65
N ASN A 219 -5.50 12.42 7.62
CA ASN A 219 -4.16 11.93 7.34
C ASN A 219 -3.22 12.30 8.50
N ASP A 220 -1.92 12.01 8.36
CA ASP A 220 -0.87 12.37 9.31
C ASP A 220 -0.07 13.61 8.84
N LEU A 221 -0.70 14.51 8.06
CA LEU A 221 0.01 15.62 7.42
C LEU A 221 0.54 16.59 8.47
N THR A 222 1.85 16.78 8.48
CA THR A 222 2.52 17.83 9.27
C THR A 222 3.00 18.98 8.39
N LYS A 223 3.14 18.74 7.08
CA LYS A 223 3.64 19.70 6.11
C LYS A 223 2.87 19.67 4.80
N ILE A 224 2.51 20.83 4.27
CA ILE A 224 1.96 20.98 2.92
C ILE A 224 2.76 22.01 2.12
N THR A 225 2.90 21.77 0.82
CA THR A 225 3.42 22.74 -0.15
C THR A 225 2.36 22.99 -1.21
N LEU A 226 1.99 24.24 -1.41
CA LEU A 226 1.02 24.67 -2.41
C LEU A 226 1.78 25.41 -3.51
N GLU A 227 2.17 24.69 -4.56
CA GLU A 227 2.84 25.30 -5.71
C GLU A 227 1.87 26.12 -6.58
N GLY A 228 0.60 25.75 -6.53
CA GLY A 228 -0.52 26.50 -7.08
C GLY A 228 -1.83 25.86 -6.62
N VAL A 229 -2.81 26.70 -6.27
CA VAL A 229 -4.19 26.30 -5.96
C VAL A 229 -5.06 27.51 -6.26
N SER A 230 -6.10 27.33 -7.07
CA SER A 230 -7.08 28.40 -7.33
C SER A 230 -8.30 28.30 -6.43
N PHE A 231 -8.66 27.09 -5.99
CA PHE A 231 -9.79 26.85 -5.14
C PHE A 231 -9.55 25.65 -4.23
N LEU A 232 -9.66 25.89 -2.92
CA LEU A 232 -9.57 24.89 -1.87
C LEU A 232 -10.93 24.79 -1.19
N HIS A 233 -11.59 23.65 -1.30
CA HIS A 233 -12.90 23.44 -0.70
C HIS A 233 -12.82 23.21 0.82
N SER A 234 -13.98 23.30 1.48
CA SER A 234 -14.10 23.14 2.93
C SER A 234 -13.51 21.81 3.42
N GLY A 235 -12.79 21.88 4.54
CA GLY A 235 -12.21 20.71 5.19
C GLY A 235 -11.19 19.92 4.36
N ALA A 236 -10.68 20.45 3.25
CA ALA A 236 -9.75 19.74 2.37
C ALA A 236 -8.58 19.06 3.10
N PHE A 237 -8.04 19.68 4.15
CA PHE A 237 -7.01 19.09 5.02
C PHE A 237 -7.48 18.89 6.47
N ASP A 238 -8.78 18.76 6.71
CA ASP A 238 -9.34 18.59 8.06
C ASP A 238 -8.80 17.34 8.76
N GLY A 239 -8.71 17.34 10.09
CA GLY A 239 -8.20 16.20 10.84
C GLY A 239 -6.71 15.89 10.63
N ASN A 240 -5.90 16.88 10.21
CA ASN A 240 -4.44 16.80 10.15
C ASN A 240 -3.78 17.73 11.20
N GLU A 241 -2.51 17.50 11.52
CA GLU A 241 -1.69 18.30 12.44
C GLU A 241 -0.64 19.15 11.71
N ILE A 242 -1.08 19.92 10.71
CA ILE A 242 -0.20 20.70 9.84
C ILE A 242 0.48 21.82 10.62
N THR A 243 1.81 21.80 10.69
CA THR A 243 2.64 22.80 11.36
C THR A 243 3.59 23.55 10.41
N GLU A 244 3.70 23.11 9.15
CA GLU A 244 4.48 23.81 8.12
C GLU A 244 3.67 23.94 6.82
N ILE A 245 3.50 25.16 6.33
CA ILE A 245 2.79 25.47 5.08
C ILE A 245 3.71 26.29 4.19
N THR A 246 4.03 25.80 3.01
CA THR A 246 4.74 26.57 1.98
C THR A 246 3.76 26.99 0.89
N ILE A 247 3.69 28.29 0.62
CA ILE A 247 2.89 28.87 -0.47
C ILE A 247 3.83 29.42 -1.52
N CYS A 248 3.83 28.81 -2.71
CA CYS A 248 4.47 29.40 -3.88
C CYS A 248 3.57 30.49 -4.45
N ALA A 249 4.15 31.46 -5.17
CA ALA A 249 3.37 32.57 -5.73
C ALA A 249 2.14 32.04 -6.48
N ASP A 250 1.00 32.72 -6.34
CA ASP A 250 -0.26 32.45 -7.04
C ASP A 250 -1.26 31.45 -6.41
N ALA A 251 -1.07 30.99 -5.16
CA ALA A 251 -2.14 30.27 -4.45
C ALA A 251 -3.23 31.24 -3.95
N ASP A 252 -4.42 31.21 -4.56
CA ASP A 252 -5.60 31.91 -4.04
C ASP A 252 -6.29 31.02 -2.99
N ILE A 253 -5.91 31.20 -1.73
CA ILE A 253 -6.47 30.46 -0.58
C ILE A 253 -7.80 31.11 -0.11
N ALA A 254 -8.46 31.93 -0.94
CA ALA A 254 -9.62 32.73 -0.55
C ALA A 254 -10.91 31.95 -0.22
N GLY A 255 -10.93 30.63 -0.30
CA GLY A 255 -12.12 29.79 -0.06
C GLY A 255 -12.13 29.07 1.28
N LEU A 256 -11.96 29.74 2.42
CA LEU A 256 -12.22 29.11 3.72
C LEU A 256 -13.72 29.16 3.99
N TYR A 257 -14.47 28.23 3.39
CA TYR A 257 -15.92 28.15 3.51
C TYR A 257 -16.30 27.54 4.86
N THR A 258 -17.05 28.30 5.66
CA THR A 258 -17.94 27.75 6.68
C THR A 258 -19.16 27.16 5.98
N TYR A 259 -19.61 25.96 6.36
CA TYR A 259 -20.89 25.44 5.87
C TYR A 259 -22.03 26.38 6.27
N GLU A 260 -23.11 26.40 5.47
CA GLU A 260 -24.31 27.20 5.75
C GLU A 260 -24.96 26.85 7.10
N ASP A 261 -24.65 25.67 7.67
CA ASP A 261 -25.14 25.21 8.97
C ASP A 261 -24.33 25.72 10.18
N GLY A 262 -23.24 26.46 9.94
CA GLY A 262 -22.37 27.00 10.97
C GLY A 262 -21.33 26.03 11.54
N SER A 263 -21.16 24.84 10.95
CA SER A 263 -20.05 23.95 11.28
C SER A 263 -18.71 24.51 10.78
N LEU A 264 -17.74 24.61 11.69
CA LEU A 264 -16.36 24.99 11.38
C LEU A 264 -15.60 23.72 10.96
N HIS A 265 -15.44 23.50 9.66
CA HIS A 265 -14.46 22.54 9.17
C HIS A 265 -13.18 23.29 8.80
N HIS A 266 -12.09 22.95 9.47
CA HIS A 266 -10.81 23.62 9.25
C HIS A 266 -10.21 23.15 7.94
N THR A 267 -10.21 24.03 6.94
CA THR A 267 -9.70 23.69 5.62
C THR A 267 -8.21 23.32 5.64
N MET A 268 -7.44 23.87 6.59
CA MET A 268 -6.00 23.66 6.76
C MET A 268 -5.66 22.88 8.04
N GLY A 269 -6.49 21.90 8.42
CA GLY A 269 -6.27 21.05 9.59
C GLY A 269 -6.39 21.78 10.94
N THR A 270 -5.88 21.16 12.01
CA THR A 270 -6.12 21.57 13.42
C THR A 270 -5.78 23.04 13.71
N TYR A 271 -4.75 23.59 13.05
CA TYR A 271 -4.29 24.98 13.24
C TYR A 271 -4.70 25.91 12.08
N GLY A 272 -5.65 25.48 11.25
CA GLY A 272 -6.02 26.15 10.01
C GLY A 272 -6.64 27.53 10.18
N ASP A 273 -7.44 27.74 11.24
CA ASP A 273 -8.08 29.03 11.50
C ASP A 273 -7.03 30.10 11.88
N SER A 274 -6.10 29.75 12.77
CA SER A 274 -5.01 30.66 13.14
C SER A 274 -4.02 30.88 11.99
N PHE A 275 -3.89 29.91 11.07
CA PHE A 275 -3.11 30.08 9.85
C PHE A 275 -3.74 31.14 8.95
N LYS A 276 -5.06 31.07 8.73
CA LYS A 276 -5.78 32.06 7.93
C LYS A 276 -5.50 33.47 8.41
N GLU A 277 -5.65 33.71 9.71
CA GLU A 277 -5.45 35.02 10.31
C GLU A 277 -4.02 35.53 10.10
N ALA A 278 -3.02 34.66 10.29
CA ALA A 278 -1.61 35.01 10.06
C ALA A 278 -1.31 35.29 8.58
N TYR A 279 -1.88 34.50 7.67
CA TYR A 279 -1.70 34.67 6.24
C TYR A 279 -2.37 35.97 5.73
N ASP A 280 -3.62 36.22 6.13
CA ASP A 280 -4.38 37.41 5.76
C ASP A 280 -3.72 38.69 6.32
N SER A 281 -3.31 38.68 7.60
CA SER A 281 -2.62 39.81 8.22
C SER A 281 -1.20 40.03 7.68
N GLY A 282 -0.53 38.96 7.24
CA GLY A 282 0.76 38.97 6.54
C GLY A 282 0.68 39.39 5.06
N GLY A 283 -0.46 39.92 4.62
CA GLY A 283 -0.66 40.44 3.26
C GLY A 283 -0.79 39.36 2.20
N LYS A 284 -1.20 38.14 2.57
CA LYS A 284 -1.38 36.98 1.67
C LYS A 284 -0.14 36.71 0.81
N SER A 285 1.04 36.78 1.43
CA SER A 285 2.31 36.74 0.71
C SER A 285 2.88 35.32 0.63
N ALA A 286 3.48 34.97 -0.51
CA ALA A 286 4.18 33.70 -0.70
C ALA A 286 5.31 33.52 0.33
N GLY A 287 5.60 32.27 0.72
CA GLY A 287 6.64 31.91 1.66
C GLY A 287 6.29 30.69 2.50
N THR A 288 7.20 30.33 3.40
CA THR A 288 7.02 29.24 4.35
C THR A 288 6.55 29.79 5.69
N TYR A 289 5.48 29.20 6.20
CA TYR A 289 4.86 29.51 7.47
C TYR A 289 5.03 28.32 8.41
N VAL A 290 5.42 28.57 9.65
CA VAL A 290 5.63 27.54 10.67
C VAL A 290 4.77 27.87 11.89
N TYR A 291 4.08 26.86 12.42
CA TYR A 291 3.33 26.95 13.66
C TYR A 291 4.22 26.51 14.84
N ALA A 292 4.55 27.45 15.73
CA ALA A 292 5.32 27.17 16.92
C ALA A 292 4.86 28.06 18.09
N GLY A 293 4.78 27.49 19.29
CA GLY A 293 4.43 28.26 20.50
C GLY A 293 3.02 28.89 20.47
N GLY A 294 2.09 28.32 19.69
CA GLY A 294 0.71 28.79 19.60
C GLY A 294 0.44 29.85 18.52
N ALA A 295 1.41 30.15 17.67
CA ALA A 295 1.26 31.14 16.60
C ALA A 295 1.97 30.69 15.32
N TRP A 296 1.45 31.16 14.18
CA TRP A 296 2.10 31.04 12.88
C TRP A 296 3.08 32.19 12.66
N THR A 297 4.30 31.86 12.25
CA THR A 297 5.32 32.81 11.81
C THR A 297 5.74 32.52 10.39
N LYS A 298 5.93 33.58 9.60
CA LYS A 298 6.55 33.48 8.29
C LYS A 298 8.08 33.51 8.45
N LEU A 299 8.78 32.56 7.82
CA LEU A 299 10.24 32.49 7.79
C LEU A 299 10.85 33.50 6.81
#